data_AF-A0A1L5KGQ6-F1
#
_entry.id   AF-A0A1L5KGQ6-F1
#
_cell.length_a   1.000
_cell.length_b   1.000
_cell.length_c   1.000
_cell.angle_alpha   90.00
_cell.angle_beta   90.00
_cell.angle_gamma   90.00
#
_symmetry.space_group_name_H-M   'P 1'
#
loop_
_entity.id
_entity.type
_entity.pdbx_description
1 polymer ?
#
loop_
_entity_poly.entity_id
_entity_poly.type
_entity_poly.pdbx_seq_one_letter_code
_entity_poly.pdbx_strand_id
1 'polypeptide(L)'
;MESMFAIIAKELGVKPGQVESAVTLLDEGNTVPFIARYRKEVTGELQDEQLRTIEERIKYLRNLEARRQEIINAIMEQEKMTDELMASLMKAVKLQELEDLYLPYRPKKRTRAMIARERGLEPLADMILNDTVTSGNPLDIAREYISEDVPTPEAAIQGASDI
;
A
#
# COMPACT_ATOMS: atom_id res chain seq x y z
N MET A 1 -4.93 12.20 -19.98
CA MET A 1 -3.83 11.28 -19.62
C MET A 1 -3.70 10.28 -20.75
N GLU A 2 -2.49 10.00 -21.22
CA GLU A 2 -2.27 8.98 -22.25
C GLU A 2 -2.63 7.61 -21.67
N SER A 3 -3.29 6.73 -22.44
CA SER A 3 -3.68 5.41 -21.93
C SER A 3 -2.45 4.53 -21.72
N MET A 4 -2.53 3.57 -20.79
CA MET A 4 -1.42 2.63 -20.53
C MET A 4 -1.00 1.88 -21.80
N PHE A 5 -1.95 1.56 -22.67
CA PHE A 5 -1.69 0.91 -23.95
C PHE A 5 -0.90 1.82 -24.90
N ALA A 6 -1.19 3.12 -24.92
CA ALA A 6 -0.46 4.09 -25.74
C ALA A 6 0.98 4.30 -25.24
N ILE A 7 1.20 4.33 -23.91
CA ILE A 7 2.53 4.39 -23.31
C ILE A 7 3.37 3.19 -23.75
N ILE A 8 2.87 1.96 -23.55
CA ILE A 8 3.59 0.74 -23.90
C ILE A 8 3.80 0.64 -25.42
N ALA A 9 2.81 1.03 -26.21
CA ALA A 9 2.91 1.02 -27.67
C ALA A 9 4.02 1.93 -28.17
N LYS A 10 4.18 3.11 -27.57
CA LYS A 10 5.26 4.05 -27.87
C LYS A 10 6.63 3.51 -27.45
N GLU A 11 6.72 2.85 -26.30
CA GLU A 11 7.96 2.20 -25.82
C GLU A 11 8.42 1.08 -26.79
N LEU A 12 7.48 0.32 -27.36
CA LEU A 12 7.76 -0.83 -28.22
C LEU A 12 7.75 -0.53 -29.73
N GLY A 13 7.34 0.67 -30.14
CA GLY A 13 7.17 1.02 -31.55
C GLY A 13 6.05 0.24 -32.26
N VAL A 14 4.99 -0.13 -31.53
CA VAL A 14 3.82 -0.88 -32.03
C VAL A 14 2.55 -0.04 -31.96
N LYS A 15 1.42 -0.57 -32.41
CA LYS A 15 0.13 0.13 -32.32
C LYS A 15 -0.53 -0.09 -30.95
N PRO A 16 -1.20 0.92 -30.36
CA PRO A 16 -1.94 0.76 -29.09
C PRO A 16 -2.94 -0.41 -29.10
N GLY A 17 -3.65 -0.64 -30.21
CA GLY A 17 -4.59 -1.76 -30.33
C GLY A 17 -3.95 -3.15 -30.29
N GLN A 18 -2.66 -3.26 -30.66
CA GLN A 18 -1.91 -4.52 -30.51
C GLN A 18 -1.61 -4.79 -29.03
N VAL A 19 -1.21 -3.75 -28.30
CA VAL A 19 -0.98 -3.84 -26.84
C VAL A 19 -2.28 -4.16 -26.12
N GLU A 20 -3.37 -3.47 -26.43
CA GLU A 20 -4.69 -3.74 -25.86
C GLU A 20 -5.13 -5.19 -26.08
N SER A 21 -4.99 -5.70 -27.30
CA SER A 21 -5.34 -7.09 -27.63
C SER A 21 -4.46 -8.10 -26.86
N ALA A 22 -3.16 -7.83 -26.74
CA ALA A 22 -2.26 -8.67 -25.95
C ALA A 22 -2.61 -8.65 -24.46
N VAL A 23 -2.90 -7.47 -23.89
CA VAL A 23 -3.28 -7.33 -22.48
C VAL A 23 -4.59 -8.05 -22.19
N THR A 24 -5.60 -7.94 -23.04
CA THR A 24 -6.87 -8.66 -22.88
C THR A 24 -6.64 -10.17 -22.80
N LEU A 25 -5.82 -10.73 -23.70
CA LEU A 25 -5.49 -12.16 -23.66
C LEU A 25 -4.74 -12.56 -22.39
N LEU A 26 -3.80 -11.73 -21.91
CA LEU A 26 -3.09 -11.96 -20.65
C LEU A 26 -4.05 -11.94 -19.45
N ASP A 27 -5.00 -10.99 -19.43
CA ASP A 27 -6.01 -10.87 -18.37
C ASP A 27 -7.00 -12.04 -18.34
N GLU A 28 -7.27 -12.66 -19.50
CA GLU A 28 -8.00 -13.92 -19.62
C GLU A 28 -7.20 -15.15 -19.12
N GLY A 29 -5.95 -14.95 -18.68
CA GLY A 29 -5.08 -16.01 -18.15
C GLY A 29 -4.26 -16.75 -19.22
N ASN A 30 -4.22 -16.26 -20.46
CA ASN A 30 -3.34 -16.82 -21.48
C ASN A 30 -1.87 -16.49 -21.16
N THR A 31 -0.97 -17.45 -21.35
CA THR A 31 0.47 -17.22 -21.13
C THR A 31 1.12 -16.62 -22.37
N VAL A 32 2.22 -15.88 -22.21
CA VAL A 32 2.99 -15.33 -23.34
C VAL A 32 3.35 -16.39 -24.40
N PRO A 33 3.90 -17.58 -24.06
CA PRO A 33 4.18 -18.61 -25.06
C PRO A 33 2.94 -19.11 -25.80
N PHE A 34 1.78 -19.13 -25.13
CA PHE A 34 0.51 -19.51 -25.77
C PHE A 34 0.06 -18.42 -26.76
N ILE A 35 0.07 -17.16 -26.35
CA ILE A 35 -0.31 -16.04 -27.22
C ILE A 35 0.62 -15.97 -28.44
N ALA A 36 1.93 -16.07 -28.23
CA ALA A 36 2.95 -16.03 -29.27
C ALA A 36 2.84 -17.18 -30.29
N ARG A 37 2.22 -18.31 -29.95
CA ARG A 37 2.05 -19.45 -30.87
C ARG A 37 0.66 -19.51 -31.50
N TYR A 38 -0.39 -19.22 -30.73
CA TYR A 38 -1.77 -19.53 -31.08
C TYR A 38 -2.67 -18.30 -31.24
N ARG A 39 -2.19 -17.09 -30.90
CA ARG A 39 -2.95 -15.82 -30.98
C ARG A 39 -2.19 -14.69 -31.68
N LYS A 40 -1.25 -15.03 -32.57
CA LYS A 40 -0.44 -14.05 -33.31
C LYS A 40 -1.28 -13.08 -34.13
N GLU A 41 -2.26 -13.57 -34.89
CA GLU A 41 -3.11 -12.71 -35.71
C GLU A 41 -3.92 -11.70 -34.88
N VAL A 42 -4.43 -12.14 -33.72
CA VAL A 42 -5.22 -11.29 -32.79
C VAL A 42 -4.38 -10.14 -32.25
N THR A 43 -3.09 -10.37 -32.02
CA THR A 43 -2.16 -9.35 -31.52
C THR A 43 -1.48 -8.55 -32.64
N GLY A 44 -1.75 -8.86 -33.90
CA GLY A 44 -1.07 -8.24 -35.04
C GLY A 44 0.40 -8.65 -35.16
N GLU A 45 0.71 -9.93 -34.96
CA GLU A 45 2.03 -10.54 -35.11
C GLU A 45 3.09 -10.03 -34.09
N LEU A 46 2.68 -9.74 -32.85
CA LEU A 46 3.64 -9.44 -31.78
C LEU A 46 4.59 -10.61 -31.51
N GLN A 47 5.86 -10.30 -31.29
CA GLN A 47 6.92 -11.26 -30.99
C GLN A 47 6.94 -11.61 -29.49
N ASP A 48 7.53 -12.75 -29.13
CA ASP A 48 7.60 -13.24 -27.73
C ASP A 48 8.21 -12.20 -26.79
N GLU A 49 9.29 -11.54 -27.20
CA GLU A 49 9.96 -10.48 -26.40
C GLU A 49 9.08 -9.24 -26.22
N GLN A 50 8.30 -8.86 -27.24
CA GLN A 50 7.35 -7.76 -27.14
C GLN A 50 6.20 -8.11 -26.18
N LEU A 51 5.68 -9.34 -26.25
CA LEU A 51 4.62 -9.82 -25.35
C LEU A 51 5.08 -9.88 -23.89
N ARG A 52 6.31 -10.33 -23.62
CA ARG A 52 6.92 -10.27 -22.27
C ARG A 52 7.04 -8.85 -21.77
N THR A 53 7.53 -7.96 -22.62
CA THR A 53 7.64 -6.54 -22.26
C THR A 53 6.26 -5.94 -21.96
N ILE A 54 5.24 -6.26 -22.75
CA ILE A 54 3.86 -5.84 -22.48
C ILE A 54 3.38 -6.35 -21.12
N GLU A 55 3.56 -7.64 -20.82
CA GLU A 55 3.17 -8.25 -19.55
C GLU A 55 3.82 -7.56 -18.34
N GLU A 56 5.12 -7.30 -18.41
CA GLU A 56 5.86 -6.61 -17.34
C GLU A 56 5.42 -5.14 -17.21
N ARG A 57 5.30 -4.42 -18.32
CA ARG A 57 4.98 -2.99 -18.33
C ARG A 57 3.54 -2.72 -17.92
N ILE A 58 2.56 -3.52 -18.37
CA ILE A 58 1.17 -3.33 -17.95
C ILE A 58 1.03 -3.57 -16.45
N LYS A 59 1.72 -4.57 -15.89
CA LYS A 59 1.75 -4.83 -14.46
C LYS A 59 2.35 -3.65 -13.70
N TYR A 60 3.48 -3.11 -14.15
CA TYR A 60 4.09 -1.93 -13.54
C TYR A 60 3.16 -0.72 -13.54
N LEU A 61 2.56 -0.40 -14.69
CA LEU A 61 1.69 0.76 -14.83
C LEU A 61 0.41 0.60 -13.98
N ARG A 62 -0.14 -0.62 -13.86
CA ARG A 62 -1.30 -0.89 -12.98
C ARG A 62 -0.94 -0.67 -11.52
N ASN A 63 0.23 -1.13 -11.09
CA ASN A 63 0.73 -0.88 -9.74
C ASN A 63 0.97 0.61 -9.48
N LEU A 64 1.50 1.34 -10.46
CA LEU A 64 1.68 2.79 -10.36
C LEU A 64 0.34 3.51 -10.16
N GLU A 65 -0.68 3.18 -10.95
CA GLU A 65 -2.00 3.81 -10.86
C GLU A 65 -2.72 3.44 -9.55
N ALA A 66 -2.67 2.17 -9.15
CA ALA A 66 -3.22 1.73 -7.87
C ALA A 66 -2.57 2.49 -6.70
N ARG A 67 -1.24 2.60 -6.71
CA ARG A 67 -0.51 3.34 -5.68
C ARG A 67 -0.81 4.82 -5.70
N ARG A 68 -0.95 5.43 -6.88
CA ARG A 68 -1.37 6.83 -7.03
C ARG A 68 -2.72 7.06 -6.36
N GLN A 69 -3.69 6.19 -6.62
CA GLN A 69 -5.03 6.32 -6.03
C GLN A 69 -5.02 6.15 -4.51
N GLU A 70 -4.24 5.19 -3.98
CA GLU A 70 -4.04 5.03 -2.53
C GLU A 70 -3.50 6.32 -1.89
N ILE A 71 -2.47 6.91 -2.48
CA ILE A 71 -1.85 8.15 -1.99
C ILE A 71 -2.84 9.31 -2.03
N ILE A 72 -3.58 9.45 -3.15
CA ILE A 72 -4.61 10.48 -3.29
C ILE A 72 -5.66 10.35 -2.19
N ASN A 73 -6.19 9.14 -1.98
CA ASN A 73 -7.18 8.88 -0.93
C ASN A 73 -6.62 9.22 0.45
N ALA A 74 -5.42 8.74 0.78
CA ALA A 74 -4.78 8.98 2.07
C ALA A 74 -4.51 10.47 2.36
N ILE A 75 -4.25 11.28 1.33
CA ILE A 75 -4.04 12.73 1.46
C ILE A 75 -5.38 13.47 1.54
N MET A 76 -6.39 13.05 0.78
CA MET A 76 -7.74 13.61 0.85
C MET A 76 -8.40 13.35 2.20
N GLU A 77 -8.22 12.17 2.79
CA GLU A 77 -8.68 11.84 4.15
C GLU A 77 -8.06 12.73 5.23
N GLN A 78 -6.88 13.30 4.97
CA GLN A 78 -6.24 14.28 5.85
C GLN A 78 -6.67 15.72 5.57
N GLU A 79 -7.55 15.96 4.60
CA GLU A 79 -7.98 17.28 4.13
C GLU A 79 -6.80 18.18 3.68
N LYS A 80 -5.70 17.56 3.22
CA LYS A 80 -4.46 18.24 2.82
C LYS A 80 -4.25 18.31 1.30
N MET A 81 -5.20 17.81 0.52
CA MET A 81 -5.08 17.80 -0.95
C MET A 81 -5.20 19.23 -1.51
N THR A 82 -4.31 19.58 -2.44
CA THR A 82 -4.36 20.83 -3.20
C THR A 82 -4.38 20.53 -4.70
N ASP A 83 -4.86 21.47 -5.51
CA ASP A 83 -4.87 21.32 -6.98
C ASP A 83 -3.47 21.11 -7.55
N GLU A 84 -2.46 21.79 -6.99
CA GLU A 84 -1.06 21.64 -7.39
C GLU A 84 -0.50 20.25 -7.06
N LEU A 85 -0.83 19.72 -5.88
CA LEU A 85 -0.43 18.38 -5.46
C LEU A 85 -1.13 17.30 -6.30
N MET A 86 -2.43 17.45 -6.54
CA MET A 86 -3.19 16.57 -7.43
C MET A 86 -2.57 16.56 -8.83
N ALA A 87 -2.26 17.73 -9.39
CA ALA A 87 -1.60 17.85 -10.68
C ALA A 87 -0.22 17.18 -10.70
N SER A 88 0.54 17.28 -9.60
CA SER A 88 1.85 16.63 -9.46
C SER A 88 1.73 15.11 -9.39
N LEU A 89 0.77 14.58 -8.62
CA LEU A 89 0.47 13.15 -8.52
C LEU A 89 0.01 12.56 -9.87
N MET A 90 -0.81 13.30 -10.63
CA MET A 90 -1.24 12.90 -11.98
C MET A 90 -0.10 12.89 -13.01
N LYS A 91 0.92 13.74 -12.81
CA LYS A 91 2.10 13.84 -13.71
C LYS A 91 3.20 12.83 -13.38
N ALA A 92 3.23 12.29 -12.16
CA ALA A 92 4.23 11.31 -11.75
C ALA A 92 4.15 10.05 -12.61
N VAL A 93 5.27 9.69 -13.24
CA VAL A 93 5.41 8.54 -14.16
C VAL A 93 6.19 7.39 -13.52
N LYS A 94 6.76 7.60 -12.34
CA LYS A 94 7.51 6.59 -11.58
C LYS A 94 6.95 6.44 -10.17
N LEU A 95 7.05 5.22 -9.65
CA LEU A 95 6.63 4.89 -8.29
C LEU A 95 7.36 5.74 -7.23
N GLN A 96 8.65 5.98 -7.43
CA GLN A 96 9.46 6.79 -6.51
C GLN A 96 8.97 8.25 -6.43
N GLU A 97 8.57 8.84 -7.56
CA GLU A 97 8.02 10.21 -7.59
C GLU A 97 6.72 10.30 -6.77
N LEU A 98 5.87 9.27 -6.82
CA LEU A 98 4.68 9.18 -5.97
C LEU A 98 5.06 9.08 -4.48
N GLU A 99 6.04 8.24 -4.13
CA GLU A 99 6.47 8.10 -2.74
C GLU A 99 7.09 9.39 -2.19
N ASP A 100 7.88 10.10 -3.00
CA ASP A 100 8.48 11.38 -2.61
C ASP A 100 7.41 12.45 -2.36
N LEU A 101 6.37 12.50 -3.22
CA LEU A 101 5.20 13.38 -3.02
C LEU A 101 4.37 12.99 -1.79
N TYR A 102 4.26 11.70 -1.49
CA TYR A 102 3.50 11.21 -0.35
C TYR A 102 4.24 11.35 0.98
N LEU A 103 5.57 11.41 0.97
CA LEU A 103 6.41 11.41 2.17
C LEU A 103 5.97 12.39 3.28
N PRO A 104 5.60 13.65 2.99
CA PRO A 104 5.14 14.60 4.01
C PRO A 104 3.79 14.26 4.66
N TYR A 105 2.99 13.43 3.97
CA TYR A 105 1.63 13.07 4.37
C TYR A 105 1.56 11.66 4.96
N ARG A 106 2.64 10.89 4.89
CA ARG A 106 2.67 9.53 5.41
C ARG A 106 2.37 9.57 6.91
N PRO A 107 1.33 8.87 7.39
CA PRO A 107 1.01 8.84 8.81
C PRO A 107 2.20 8.30 9.58
N LYS A 108 2.53 8.95 10.70
CA LYS A 108 3.54 8.42 11.61
C LYS A 108 3.04 7.06 12.10
N LYS A 109 3.90 6.04 12.04
CA LYS A 109 3.55 4.72 12.58
C LYS A 109 3.16 4.90 14.05
N ARG A 110 1.93 4.53 14.41
CA ARG A 110 1.53 4.42 15.82
C ARG A 110 2.43 3.36 16.45
N THR A 111 3.23 3.75 17.43
CA THR A 111 4.09 2.81 18.15
C THR A 111 3.24 1.98 19.10
N ARG A 112 3.75 0.83 19.55
CA ARG A 112 3.09 0.02 20.59
C ARG A 112 2.83 0.86 21.85
N ALA A 113 3.79 1.71 22.22
CA ALA A 113 3.65 2.71 23.29
C ALA A 113 2.47 3.68 23.09
N MET A 114 2.30 4.24 21.88
CA MET A 114 1.19 5.15 21.60
C MET A 114 -0.16 4.42 21.71
N ILE A 115 -0.25 3.21 21.15
CA ILE A 115 -1.46 2.38 21.20
C ILE A 115 -1.80 2.01 22.65
N ALA A 116 -0.79 1.67 23.46
CA ALA A 116 -0.98 1.34 24.87
C ALA A 116 -1.45 2.55 25.69
N ARG A 117 -0.89 3.76 25.44
CA ARG A 117 -1.38 5.00 26.06
C ARG A 117 -2.83 5.31 25.68
N GLU A 118 -3.17 5.19 24.41
CA GLU A 118 -4.55 5.40 23.91
C GLU A 118 -5.56 4.41 24.50
N ARG A 119 -5.11 3.21 24.89
CA ARG A 119 -5.90 2.20 25.61
C ARG A 119 -5.98 2.43 27.11
N GLY A 120 -5.42 3.54 27.62
CA GLY A 120 -5.48 3.90 29.03
C GLY A 120 -4.52 3.12 29.92
N LEU A 121 -3.46 2.52 29.37
CA LEU A 121 -2.49 1.72 30.13
C LEU A 121 -1.36 2.57 30.76
N GLU A 122 -1.35 3.89 30.53
CA GLU A 122 -0.35 4.80 31.06
C GLU A 122 -0.26 4.78 32.60
N PRO A 123 -1.37 4.79 33.38
CA PRO A 123 -1.28 4.71 34.83
C PRO A 123 -0.68 3.38 35.33
N LEU A 124 -0.96 2.26 34.63
CA LEU A 124 -0.35 0.97 34.96
C LEU A 124 1.16 0.97 34.66
N ALA A 125 1.58 1.57 33.55
CA ALA A 125 2.99 1.73 33.21
C ALA A 125 3.73 2.60 34.23
N ASP A 126 3.12 3.73 34.63
CA ASP A 126 3.69 4.61 35.67
C ASP A 126 3.82 3.89 37.01
N MET A 127 2.86 3.03 37.37
CA MET A 127 2.98 2.22 38.60
C MET A 127 4.15 1.25 38.55
N ILE A 128 4.38 0.61 37.39
CA ILE A 128 5.49 -0.31 37.17
C ILE A 128 6.84 0.43 37.17
N LEU A 129 6.92 1.58 36.48
CA LEU A 129 8.15 2.35 36.34
C LEU A 129 8.60 3.03 37.64
N ASN A 130 7.64 3.49 38.45
CA ASN A 130 7.91 4.24 39.68
C ASN A 130 7.88 3.35 40.94
N ASP A 131 7.75 2.02 40.79
CA ASP A 131 7.65 1.06 41.90
C ASP A 131 6.61 1.45 42.97
N THR A 132 5.49 2.05 42.55
CA THR A 132 4.49 2.59 43.52
C THR A 132 3.71 1.50 44.23
N VAL A 133 3.74 0.27 43.73
CA VAL A 133 3.12 -0.90 44.36
C VAL A 133 4.14 -2.03 44.48
N THR A 134 4.60 -2.30 45.71
CA THR A 134 5.66 -3.28 45.99
C THR A 134 5.13 -4.60 46.56
N SER A 135 3.81 -4.79 46.63
CA SER A 135 3.17 -5.98 47.20
C SER A 135 1.84 -6.30 46.53
N GLY A 136 1.54 -7.58 46.34
CA GLY A 136 0.33 -8.06 45.65
C GLY A 136 0.66 -8.85 44.38
N ASN A 137 -0.35 -9.42 43.74
CA ASN A 137 -0.18 -10.07 42.44
C ASN A 137 -0.38 -9.03 41.33
N PRO A 138 0.61 -8.79 40.45
CA PRO A 138 0.50 -7.83 39.34
C PRO A 138 -0.72 -8.04 38.44
N LEU A 139 -1.15 -9.30 38.26
CA LEU A 139 -2.34 -9.62 37.45
C LEU A 139 -3.64 -9.14 38.09
N ASP A 140 -3.72 -9.06 39.43
CA ASP A 140 -4.92 -8.57 40.10
C ASP A 140 -5.08 -7.06 39.92
N ILE A 141 -3.95 -6.31 39.91
CA ILE A 141 -3.93 -4.86 39.64
C ILE A 141 -4.25 -4.60 38.17
N ALA A 142 -3.67 -5.39 37.26
CA ALA A 142 -3.89 -5.25 35.83
C ALA A 142 -5.34 -5.55 35.38
N ARG A 143 -6.15 -6.23 36.19
CA ARG A 143 -7.58 -6.45 35.90
C ARG A 143 -8.38 -5.16 35.79
N GLU A 144 -7.97 -4.10 36.49
CA GLU A 144 -8.64 -2.79 36.44
C GLU A 144 -8.48 -2.11 35.07
N TYR A 145 -7.53 -2.58 34.25
CA TYR A 145 -7.19 -2.03 32.94
C TYR A 145 -7.71 -2.88 31.77
N ILE A 146 -8.58 -3.86 32.05
CA ILE A 146 -9.22 -4.66 31.00
C ILE A 146 -10.27 -3.80 30.27
N SER A 147 -10.24 -3.88 28.94
CA SER A 147 -11.20 -3.25 28.05
C SER A 147 -11.48 -4.14 26.84
N GLU A 148 -12.38 -3.72 25.95
CA GLU A 148 -12.61 -4.42 24.67
C GLU A 148 -11.30 -4.56 23.86
N ASP A 149 -10.45 -3.54 23.92
CA ASP A 149 -9.14 -3.50 23.24
C ASP A 149 -8.01 -4.20 24.01
N VAL A 150 -8.21 -4.51 25.31
CA VAL A 150 -7.24 -5.14 26.21
C VAL A 150 -7.97 -6.24 27.00
N PRO A 151 -8.17 -7.43 26.43
CA PRO A 151 -9.13 -8.40 26.96
C PRO A 151 -8.65 -9.18 28.19
N THR A 152 -7.35 -9.14 28.50
CA THR A 152 -6.78 -9.91 29.63
C THR A 152 -5.81 -9.08 30.47
N PRO A 153 -5.61 -9.43 31.75
CA PRO A 153 -4.60 -8.79 32.60
C PRO A 153 -3.18 -8.87 32.03
N GLU A 154 -2.83 -9.99 31.37
CA GLU A 154 -1.53 -10.17 30.73
C GLU A 154 -1.35 -9.21 29.55
N ALA A 155 -2.43 -8.97 28.78
CA ALA A 155 -2.42 -7.97 27.71
C ALA A 155 -2.25 -6.55 28.26
N ALA A 156 -2.84 -6.25 29.42
CA ALA A 156 -2.66 -4.97 30.10
C ALA A 156 -1.22 -4.77 30.59
N ILE A 157 -0.61 -5.79 31.21
CA ILE A 157 0.80 -5.74 31.64
C ILE A 157 1.74 -5.60 30.43
N GLN A 158 1.50 -6.36 29.36
CA GLN A 158 2.32 -6.30 28.16
C GLN A 158 2.21 -4.93 27.47
N GLY A 159 1.00 -4.37 27.41
CA GLY A 159 0.77 -3.05 26.85
C GLY A 159 1.41 -1.96 27.71
N ALA A 160 1.30 -2.03 29.03
CA ALA A 160 2.00 -1.12 29.94
C ALA A 160 3.53 -1.23 29.81
N SER A 161 4.07 -2.43 29.58
CA SER A 161 5.51 -2.64 29.33
C SER A 161 5.99 -2.10 27.98
N ASP A 162 5.07 -1.84 27.04
CA ASP A 162 5.40 -1.27 25.74
C ASP A 162 5.49 0.28 25.77
N ILE A 163 5.10 0.92 26.88
CA ILE A 163 5.07 2.38 27.12
C ILE A 163 6.45 2.91 27.53
#